data_AF-A0A9P8P0Z9-F1
#
_entry.id   AF-A0A9P8P0Z9-F1
#
_cell.length_a   1.000
_cell.length_b   1.000
_cell.length_c   1.000
_cell.angle_alpha   90.00
_cell.angle_beta   90.00
_cell.angle_gamma   90.00
#
_symmetry.space_group_name_H-M   'P 1'
#
loop_
_entity.id
_entity.type
_entity.pdbx_description
1 polymer ?
#
loop_
_entity_poly.entity_id
_entity_poly.type
_entity_poly.pdbx_seq_one_letter_code
_entity_poly.pdbx_strand_id
1 'polypeptide(L)'
;MSIQVGSRVSIPGGGEAYVRFIGTVRNKNGTFAGVELVGESVNKGKNSGDVDGTFYFRTKVPRTGLFLPYHKLVQANSSPLRPVTRTNVMNSPKSSPQNADHRVQELSEQNRLYKQQLAERTRILEDFQETVGTFEALLTENQNELKMKDARFERYKSNTDTQIKELIEAVETLEQQAQENEEIYMRRLRELEAQKETGSADTKTDEQKQFEVLEQRCKELEEGEKTLNMKLSAVQAELEASRRETEKLQQEKTEIASALQTLQKSHSDLQSAHTALRNAPPPPVPAVDEFKVKYDELRVQYTELAEKCARLEAVSSAASAPLVQNGELIATPAVKSDPAAGRAKWCGLCEREGHESVECPYENVMF
;
A
#
# COMPACT_ATOMS: atom_id res chain seq x y z
N MET A 1 -19.00 11.51 -13.82
CA MET A 1 -20.14 12.17 -13.17
C MET A 1 -19.63 13.40 -12.42
N SER A 2 -20.23 14.57 -12.58
CA SER A 2 -19.93 15.76 -11.77
C SER A 2 -20.62 15.65 -10.41
N ILE A 3 -19.88 15.83 -9.31
CA ILE A 3 -20.42 15.83 -7.95
C ILE A 3 -20.96 17.22 -7.63
N GLN A 4 -22.19 17.29 -7.16
CA GLN A 4 -22.89 18.55 -6.87
C GLN A 4 -23.59 18.47 -5.52
N VAL A 5 -24.05 19.61 -5.00
CA VAL A 5 -24.91 19.63 -3.80
C VAL A 5 -26.17 18.79 -4.07
N GLY A 6 -26.51 17.91 -3.13
CA GLY A 6 -27.58 16.93 -3.26
C GLY A 6 -27.13 15.55 -3.77
N SER A 7 -25.93 15.42 -4.36
CA SER A 7 -25.43 14.12 -4.81
C SER A 7 -25.24 13.15 -3.64
N ARG A 8 -25.66 11.89 -3.83
CA ARG A 8 -25.29 10.77 -2.95
C ARG A 8 -23.90 10.29 -3.33
N VAL A 9 -22.99 10.26 -2.36
CA VAL A 9 -21.56 10.02 -2.58
C VAL A 9 -21.03 9.01 -1.56
N SER A 10 -20.01 8.27 -1.97
CA SER A 10 -19.23 7.42 -1.08
C SER A 10 -18.11 8.25 -0.45
N ILE A 11 -17.89 8.10 0.86
CA ILE A 11 -16.85 8.85 1.57
C ILE A 11 -15.54 8.05 1.66
N PRO A 12 -14.36 8.70 1.62
CA PRO A 12 -13.10 8.04 1.90
C PRO A 12 -13.13 7.35 3.27
N GLY A 13 -12.70 6.09 3.35
CA GLY A 13 -12.78 5.28 4.57
C GLY A 13 -14.12 4.55 4.79
N GLY A 14 -14.95 4.47 3.75
CA GLY A 14 -16.18 3.68 3.72
C GLY A 14 -17.38 4.40 4.31
N GLY A 15 -18.52 4.27 3.63
CA GLY A 15 -19.77 4.93 4.01
C GLY A 15 -20.42 5.72 2.88
N GLU A 16 -21.62 6.21 3.14
CA GLU A 16 -22.38 7.05 2.22
C GLU A 16 -22.82 8.35 2.88
N ALA A 17 -22.94 9.39 2.06
CA ALA A 17 -23.34 10.71 2.49
C ALA A 17 -24.08 11.46 1.37
N TYR A 18 -24.82 12.50 1.75
CA TYR A 18 -25.35 13.49 0.83
C TYR A 18 -24.50 14.75 0.89
N VAL A 19 -24.09 15.27 -0.28
CA VAL A 19 -23.40 16.55 -0.34
C VAL A 19 -24.37 17.68 0.01
N ARG A 20 -24.02 18.51 0.99
CA ARG A 20 -24.81 19.66 1.46
C ARG A 20 -24.16 21.00 1.15
N PHE A 21 -22.85 21.04 0.99
CA PHE A 21 -22.09 22.24 0.71
C PHE A 21 -20.87 21.90 -0.15
N ILE A 22 -20.50 22.77 -1.08
CA ILE A 22 -19.22 22.75 -1.79
C ILE A 22 -18.71 24.19 -1.84
N GLY A 23 -17.52 24.44 -1.30
CA GLY A 23 -16.96 25.80 -1.29
C GLY A 23 -15.79 25.97 -0.34
N THR A 24 -15.39 27.21 -0.12
CA THR A 24 -14.33 27.57 0.84
C THR A 24 -14.90 27.58 2.26
N VAL A 25 -14.05 27.24 3.24
CA VAL A 25 -14.39 27.26 4.67
C VAL A 25 -13.51 28.29 5.36
N ARG A 26 -14.07 29.05 6.31
CA ARG A 26 -13.35 30.12 7.03
C ARG A 26 -12.09 29.54 7.67
N ASN A 27 -10.98 30.26 7.55
CA ASN A 27 -9.67 29.86 8.09
C ASN A 27 -9.17 28.49 7.61
N LYS A 28 -9.65 28.00 6.47
CA LYS A 28 -9.19 26.77 5.82
C LYS A 28 -8.89 27.03 4.35
N ASN A 29 -7.74 26.56 3.88
CA ASN A 29 -7.32 26.74 2.50
C ASN A 29 -7.88 25.61 1.62
N GLY A 30 -8.34 25.98 0.42
CA GLY A 30 -8.88 25.05 -0.58
C GLY A 30 -10.41 24.86 -0.53
N THR A 31 -10.91 24.01 -1.42
CA THR A 31 -12.34 23.72 -1.57
C THR A 31 -12.72 22.48 -0.76
N PHE A 32 -13.77 22.59 0.03
CA PHE A 32 -14.30 21.53 0.87
C PHE A 32 -15.72 21.17 0.44
N ALA A 33 -16.05 19.90 0.61
CA ALA A 33 -17.42 19.42 0.60
C ALA A 33 -17.91 19.22 2.03
N GLY A 34 -19.00 19.88 2.39
CA GLY A 34 -19.78 19.56 3.58
C GLY A 34 -20.77 18.46 3.22
N VAL A 35 -20.72 17.33 3.92
CA VAL A 35 -21.57 16.17 3.67
C VAL A 35 -22.36 15.79 4.91
N GLU A 36 -23.58 15.31 4.71
CA GLU A 36 -24.42 14.72 5.76
C GLU A 36 -24.37 13.19 5.63
N LEU A 37 -23.83 12.53 6.65
CA LEU A 37 -23.62 11.09 6.68
C LEU A 37 -24.94 10.34 6.87
N VAL A 38 -25.07 9.20 6.21
CA VAL A 38 -26.26 8.34 6.28
C VAL A 38 -25.90 6.88 6.53
N GLY A 39 -26.92 6.09 6.91
CA GLY A 39 -26.76 4.66 7.21
C GLY A 39 -25.78 4.40 8.35
N GLU A 40 -24.92 3.40 8.18
CA GLU A 40 -23.93 2.99 9.20
C GLU A 40 -22.85 4.05 9.47
N SER A 41 -22.71 5.04 8.59
CA SER A 41 -21.65 6.07 8.70
C SER A 41 -22.04 7.29 9.52
N VAL A 42 -23.29 7.36 9.99
CA VAL A 42 -23.81 8.45 10.82
C VAL A 42 -22.91 8.73 12.04
N ASN A 43 -22.37 7.69 12.66
CA ASN A 43 -21.51 7.79 13.85
C ASN A 43 -20.13 8.43 13.58
N LYS A 44 -19.72 8.58 12.31
CA LYS A 44 -18.45 9.21 11.93
C LYS A 44 -18.55 10.73 11.82
N GLY A 45 -19.74 11.30 12.02
CA GLY A 45 -19.97 12.73 11.93
C GLY A 45 -19.31 13.50 13.07
N LYS A 46 -19.01 14.76 12.82
CA LYS A 46 -18.23 15.62 13.74
C LYS A 46 -18.92 16.93 14.07
N ASN A 47 -19.77 17.44 13.17
CA ASN A 47 -20.41 18.74 13.29
C ASN A 47 -21.86 18.67 12.80
N SER A 48 -22.62 19.76 12.97
CA SER A 48 -23.97 19.88 12.42
C SER A 48 -24.03 20.84 11.23
N GLY A 49 -22.89 21.00 10.56
CA GLY A 49 -22.70 21.89 9.41
C GLY A 49 -22.05 23.24 9.72
N ASP A 50 -21.51 23.41 10.94
CA ASP A 50 -20.76 24.59 11.37
C ASP A 50 -19.25 24.33 11.52
N VAL A 51 -18.48 25.41 11.41
CA VAL A 51 -17.06 25.51 11.79
C VAL A 51 -16.89 26.81 12.57
N ASP A 52 -16.41 26.71 13.82
CA ASP A 52 -16.22 27.84 14.74
C ASP A 52 -17.45 28.76 14.84
N GLY A 53 -18.65 28.15 14.92
CA GLY A 53 -19.92 28.86 15.03
C GLY A 53 -20.47 29.46 13.73
N THR A 54 -19.73 29.36 12.61
CA THR A 54 -20.22 29.78 11.29
C THR A 54 -20.85 28.58 10.58
N PHE A 55 -22.15 28.67 10.28
CA PHE A 55 -22.89 27.59 9.59
C PHE A 55 -22.72 27.68 8.07
N TYR A 56 -22.37 26.54 7.46
CA TYR A 56 -22.26 26.35 6.01
C TYR A 56 -23.39 25.47 5.46
N PHE A 57 -23.88 24.54 6.29
CA PHE A 57 -25.06 23.73 6.00
C PHE A 57 -25.75 23.32 7.30
N ARG A 58 -26.86 22.60 7.19
CA ARG A 58 -27.56 21.98 8.33
C ARG A 58 -27.71 20.49 8.09
N THR A 59 -27.56 19.71 9.14
CA THR A 59 -27.86 18.27 9.14
C THR A 59 -29.24 18.01 9.71
N LYS A 60 -29.92 16.96 9.24
CA LYS A 60 -31.22 16.53 9.78
C LYS A 60 -31.06 15.94 11.18
N VAL A 61 -29.97 15.21 11.39
CA VAL A 61 -29.60 14.65 12.69
C VAL A 61 -28.37 15.42 13.20
N PRO A 62 -28.34 15.87 14.47
CA PRO A 62 -27.18 16.57 15.01
C PRO A 62 -25.90 15.73 14.93
N ARG A 63 -24.76 16.39 14.71
CA ARG A 63 -23.42 15.77 14.65
C ARG A 63 -23.22 14.71 13.56
N THR A 64 -24.04 14.69 12.50
CA THR A 64 -23.84 13.78 11.35
C THR A 64 -23.11 14.43 10.18
N GLY A 65 -22.71 15.69 10.34
CA GLY A 65 -22.01 16.49 9.33
C GLY A 65 -20.52 16.24 9.36
N LEU A 66 -19.91 16.26 8.17
CA LEU A 66 -18.47 16.11 8.00
C LEU A 66 -17.98 17.03 6.87
N PHE A 67 -16.84 17.69 7.08
CA PHE A 67 -16.14 18.39 6.01
C PHE A 67 -14.99 17.53 5.49
N LEU A 68 -14.91 17.41 4.16
CA LEU A 68 -13.87 16.69 3.45
C LEU A 68 -13.28 17.59 2.36
N PRO A 69 -11.97 17.53 2.06
CA PRO A 69 -11.43 18.18 0.87
C PRO A 69 -12.15 17.67 -0.38
N TYR A 70 -12.60 18.58 -1.25
CA TYR A 70 -13.43 18.23 -2.42
C TYR A 70 -12.74 17.23 -3.35
N HIS A 71 -11.42 17.36 -3.55
CA HIS A 71 -10.64 16.44 -4.39
C HIS A 71 -10.66 14.99 -3.86
N LYS A 72 -10.66 14.77 -2.54
CA LYS A 72 -10.75 13.43 -1.95
C LYS A 72 -12.12 12.82 -2.16
N LEU A 73 -13.16 13.65 -2.12
CA LEU A 73 -14.52 13.21 -2.42
C LEU A 73 -14.63 12.82 -3.90
N VAL A 74 -14.09 13.63 -4.82
CA VAL A 74 -14.06 13.30 -6.25
C VAL A 74 -13.32 11.98 -6.48
N GLN A 75 -12.12 11.81 -5.93
CA GLN A 75 -11.30 10.60 -6.09
C GLN A 75 -12.02 9.34 -5.61
N ALA A 76 -12.70 9.39 -4.46
CA ALA A 76 -13.47 8.27 -3.93
C ALA A 76 -14.68 7.90 -4.80
N ASN A 77 -15.15 8.82 -5.63
CA ASN A 77 -16.36 8.65 -6.44
C ASN A 77 -16.08 8.56 -7.95
N SER A 78 -14.84 8.79 -8.39
CA SER A 78 -14.40 8.67 -9.78
C SER A 78 -13.80 7.31 -10.12
N SER A 79 -13.57 6.44 -9.12
CA SER A 79 -12.98 5.12 -9.36
C SER A 79 -13.94 4.19 -10.13
N PRO A 80 -13.51 3.60 -11.26
CA PRO A 80 -14.29 2.61 -12.00
C PRO A 80 -14.42 1.27 -11.24
N LEU A 81 -13.73 1.10 -10.11
CA LEU A 81 -13.80 -0.10 -9.25
C LEU A 81 -15.01 -0.13 -8.31
N ARG A 82 -16.00 0.75 -8.52
CA ARG A 82 -17.25 0.71 -7.76
C ARG A 82 -17.86 -0.70 -7.83
N PRO A 83 -18.32 -1.27 -6.70
CA PRO A 83 -19.15 -2.46 -6.74
C PRO A 83 -20.35 -2.17 -7.63
N VAL A 84 -20.55 -2.94 -8.70
CA VAL A 84 -21.82 -2.93 -9.43
C VAL A 84 -22.86 -3.48 -8.45
N THR A 85 -23.60 -2.59 -7.81
CA THR A 85 -24.67 -2.95 -6.87
C THR A 85 -25.72 -3.78 -7.62
N ARG A 86 -25.99 -4.99 -7.12
CA ARG A 86 -26.94 -5.97 -7.69
C ARG A 86 -28.43 -5.54 -7.62
N THR A 87 -28.73 -4.26 -7.41
CA THR A 87 -29.99 -3.90 -6.73
C THR A 87 -31.25 -3.89 -7.59
N ASN A 88 -31.22 -4.06 -8.92
CA ASN A 88 -32.44 -3.83 -9.72
C ASN A 88 -32.96 -5.00 -10.57
N VAL A 89 -32.35 -6.18 -10.54
CA VAL A 89 -32.76 -7.28 -11.46
C VAL A 89 -33.67 -8.33 -10.81
N MET A 90 -33.79 -8.35 -9.49
CA MET A 90 -34.51 -9.42 -8.78
C MET A 90 -35.98 -9.14 -8.44
N ASN A 91 -36.46 -7.90 -8.57
CA ASN A 91 -37.86 -7.55 -8.26
C ASN A 91 -38.57 -6.93 -9.47
N SER A 92 -38.91 -7.74 -10.48
CA SER A 92 -40.00 -7.43 -11.42
C SER A 92 -40.83 -8.70 -11.67
N PRO A 93 -42.12 -8.71 -11.30
CA PRO A 93 -42.98 -9.86 -11.55
C PRO A 93 -43.36 -9.92 -13.03
N LYS A 94 -43.16 -11.09 -13.63
CA LYS A 94 -43.74 -11.63 -14.88
C LYS A 94 -44.31 -10.59 -15.87
N SER A 95 -43.54 -10.27 -16.92
CA SER A 95 -44.07 -9.59 -18.11
C SER A 95 -43.45 -10.14 -19.40
N SER A 96 -44.23 -10.06 -20.47
CA SER A 96 -44.05 -10.42 -21.89
C SER A 96 -42.63 -10.59 -22.49
N PRO A 97 -42.50 -11.31 -23.63
CA PRO A 97 -41.22 -11.64 -24.27
C PRO A 97 -40.31 -10.45 -24.60
N GLN A 98 -40.87 -9.25 -24.75
CA GLN A 98 -40.14 -8.00 -25.01
C GLN A 98 -39.22 -7.56 -23.85
N ASN A 99 -39.38 -8.15 -22.66
CA ASN A 99 -38.57 -7.81 -21.47
C ASN A 99 -37.30 -8.70 -21.32
N ALA A 100 -37.17 -9.76 -22.12
CA ALA A 100 -35.99 -10.63 -22.09
C ALA A 100 -34.78 -10.01 -22.82
N ASP A 101 -35.02 -9.40 -23.98
CA ASP A 101 -33.95 -8.76 -24.78
C ASP A 101 -33.32 -7.57 -24.05
N HIS A 102 -34.15 -6.74 -23.40
CA HIS A 102 -33.67 -5.66 -22.53
C HIS A 102 -32.81 -6.18 -21.38
N ARG A 103 -33.19 -7.32 -20.78
CA ARG A 103 -32.43 -7.94 -19.69
C ARG A 103 -31.11 -8.53 -20.16
N VAL A 104 -31.09 -9.13 -21.35
CA VAL A 104 -29.87 -9.63 -21.99
C VAL A 104 -28.92 -8.48 -22.33
N GLN A 105 -29.43 -7.34 -22.79
CA GLN A 105 -28.63 -6.13 -23.03
C GLN A 105 -28.04 -5.59 -21.72
N GLU A 106 -28.83 -5.51 -20.65
CA GLU A 106 -28.36 -5.04 -19.34
C GLU A 106 -27.28 -5.96 -18.74
N LEU A 107 -27.46 -7.29 -18.82
CA LEU A 107 -26.48 -8.26 -18.36
C LEU A 107 -25.21 -8.27 -19.21
N SER A 108 -25.35 -8.06 -20.52
CA SER A 108 -24.22 -7.89 -21.44
C SER A 108 -23.38 -6.66 -21.08
N GLU A 109 -24.05 -5.55 -20.76
CA GLU A 109 -23.38 -4.31 -20.37
C GLU A 109 -22.71 -4.43 -18.99
N GLN A 110 -23.34 -5.10 -18.03
CA GLN A 110 -22.71 -5.44 -16.75
C GLN A 110 -21.48 -6.34 -16.93
N ASN A 111 -21.55 -7.35 -17.81
CA ASN A 111 -20.39 -8.20 -18.13
C ASN A 111 -19.26 -7.39 -18.77
N ARG A 112 -19.57 -6.44 -19.65
CA ARG A 112 -18.60 -5.52 -20.25
C ARG A 112 -17.89 -4.70 -19.17
N LEU A 113 -18.64 -4.14 -18.22
CA LEU A 113 -18.10 -3.38 -17.09
C LEU A 113 -17.23 -4.26 -16.18
N TYR A 114 -17.65 -5.47 -15.85
CA TYR A 114 -16.84 -6.39 -15.06
C TYR A 114 -15.53 -6.77 -15.76
N LYS A 115 -15.55 -7.01 -17.08
CA LYS A 115 -14.33 -7.26 -17.86
C LYS A 115 -13.38 -6.07 -17.80
N GLN A 116 -13.90 -4.85 -17.92
CA GLN A 116 -13.09 -3.64 -17.81
C GLN A 116 -12.47 -3.48 -16.41
N GLN A 117 -13.25 -3.75 -15.35
CA GLN A 117 -12.73 -3.74 -13.97
C GLN A 117 -11.66 -4.81 -13.74
N LEU A 118 -11.80 -5.99 -14.33
CA LEU A 118 -10.81 -7.05 -14.22
C LEU A 118 -9.51 -6.66 -14.90
N ALA A 119 -9.58 -6.12 -16.12
CA ALA A 119 -8.41 -5.63 -16.84
C ALA A 119 -7.66 -4.53 -16.07
N GLU A 120 -8.39 -3.60 -15.46
CA GLU A 120 -7.80 -2.55 -14.63
C GLU A 120 -7.11 -3.13 -13.38
N ARG A 121 -7.74 -4.10 -12.70
CA ARG A 121 -7.10 -4.78 -11.56
C ARG A 121 -5.84 -5.53 -11.97
N THR A 122 -5.85 -6.20 -13.12
CA THR A 122 -4.66 -6.88 -13.65
C THR A 122 -3.53 -5.89 -13.88
N ARG A 123 -3.82 -4.75 -14.52
CA ARG A 123 -2.83 -3.69 -14.73
C ARG A 123 -2.24 -3.16 -13.42
N ILE A 124 -3.09 -2.90 -12.43
CA ILE A 124 -2.64 -2.44 -11.11
C ILE A 124 -1.74 -3.50 -10.44
N LEU A 125 -2.07 -4.78 -10.56
CA LEU A 125 -1.25 -5.86 -10.03
C LEU A 125 0.11 -5.93 -10.74
N GLU A 126 0.16 -5.71 -12.05
CA GLU A 126 1.41 -5.64 -12.82
C GLU A 126 2.29 -4.47 -12.35
N ASP A 127 1.72 -3.27 -12.17
CA ASP A 127 2.43 -2.09 -11.66
C ASP A 127 2.98 -2.34 -10.24
N PHE A 128 2.21 -3.02 -9.38
CA PHE A 128 2.68 -3.41 -8.04
C PHE A 128 3.78 -4.48 -8.11
N GLN A 129 3.69 -5.44 -9.02
CA GLN A 129 4.72 -6.47 -9.23
C GLN A 129 6.05 -5.83 -9.64
N GLU A 130 6.03 -4.86 -10.55
CA GLU A 130 7.22 -4.10 -10.95
C GLU A 130 7.81 -3.35 -9.75
N THR A 131 6.95 -2.66 -8.99
CA THR A 131 7.37 -1.95 -7.78
C THR A 131 8.03 -2.88 -6.75
N VAL A 132 7.45 -4.06 -6.51
CA VAL A 132 8.04 -5.08 -5.63
C VAL A 132 9.41 -5.52 -6.16
N GLY A 133 9.56 -5.75 -7.46
CA GLY A 133 10.86 -6.08 -8.07
C GLY A 133 11.92 -5.01 -7.83
N THR A 134 11.55 -3.73 -7.88
CA THR A 134 12.49 -2.63 -7.56
C THR A 134 12.92 -2.67 -6.08
N PHE A 135 12.01 -2.95 -5.15
CA PHE A 135 12.34 -3.08 -3.74
C PHE A 135 13.21 -4.30 -3.45
N GLU A 136 12.95 -5.43 -4.10
CA GLU A 136 13.76 -6.65 -3.97
C GLU A 136 15.20 -6.41 -4.46
N ALA A 137 15.37 -5.69 -5.58
CA ALA A 137 16.68 -5.31 -6.09
C ALA A 137 17.43 -4.40 -5.09
N LEU A 138 16.75 -3.37 -4.55
CA LEU A 138 17.34 -2.46 -3.57
C LEU A 138 17.70 -3.17 -2.26
N LEU A 139 16.87 -4.10 -1.80
CA LEU A 139 17.17 -4.93 -0.62
C LEU A 139 18.41 -5.78 -0.85
N THR A 140 18.54 -6.38 -2.04
CA THR A 140 19.71 -7.18 -2.41
C THR A 140 20.99 -6.33 -2.45
N GLU A 141 20.91 -5.13 -3.02
CA GLU A 141 22.02 -4.18 -3.05
C GLU A 141 22.47 -3.78 -1.64
N ASN A 142 21.53 -3.38 -0.77
CA ASN A 142 21.84 -3.03 0.62
C ASN A 142 22.44 -4.21 1.40
N GLN A 143 21.94 -5.44 1.18
CA GLN A 143 22.52 -6.64 1.79
C GLN A 143 23.97 -6.88 1.35
N ASN A 144 24.27 -6.65 0.07
CA ASN A 144 25.63 -6.77 -0.44
C ASN A 144 26.55 -5.68 0.14
N GLU A 145 26.05 -4.44 0.24
CA GLU A 145 26.81 -3.34 0.84
C GLU A 145 27.13 -3.60 2.32
N LEU A 146 26.16 -4.13 3.08
CA LEU A 146 26.35 -4.51 4.47
C LEU A 146 27.42 -5.59 4.61
N LYS A 147 27.35 -6.65 3.79
CA LYS A 147 28.39 -7.70 3.76
C LYS A 147 29.78 -7.15 3.46
N MET A 148 29.89 -6.22 2.51
CA MET A 148 31.16 -5.59 2.16
C MET A 148 31.70 -4.71 3.30
N LYS A 149 30.82 -3.98 3.99
CA LYS A 149 31.18 -3.18 5.18
C LYS A 149 31.63 -4.06 6.35
N ASP A 150 30.94 -5.16 6.62
CA ASP A 150 31.33 -6.13 7.65
C ASP A 150 32.71 -6.74 7.34
N ALA A 151 32.94 -7.15 6.10
CA ALA A 151 34.23 -7.67 5.67
C ALA A 151 35.36 -6.62 5.80
N ARG A 152 35.06 -5.35 5.52
CA ARG A 152 36.02 -4.24 5.71
C ARG A 152 36.31 -4.00 7.19
N PHE A 153 35.29 -4.03 8.05
CA PHE A 153 35.45 -3.88 9.49
C PHE A 153 36.30 -5.00 10.08
N GLU A 154 36.04 -6.26 9.72
CA GLU A 154 36.85 -7.40 10.19
C GLU A 154 38.30 -7.31 9.73
N ARG A 155 38.57 -6.84 8.51
CA ARG A 155 39.95 -6.58 8.05
C ARG A 155 40.62 -5.49 8.88
N TYR A 156 39.93 -4.38 9.13
CA TYR A 156 40.47 -3.27 9.92
C TYR A 156 40.76 -3.71 11.37
N LYS A 157 39.82 -4.44 11.97
CA LYS A 157 39.97 -5.02 13.30
C LYS A 157 41.17 -5.97 13.36
N SER A 158 41.26 -6.93 12.43
CA SER A 158 42.39 -7.85 12.37
C SER A 158 43.72 -7.13 12.19
N ASN A 159 43.78 -6.08 11.37
CA ASN A 159 45.00 -5.31 11.18
C ASN A 159 45.40 -4.55 12.46
N THR A 160 44.42 -3.97 13.15
CA THR A 160 44.64 -3.25 14.42
C THR A 160 45.07 -4.20 15.53
N ASP A 161 44.44 -5.38 15.63
CA ASP A 161 44.82 -6.42 16.59
C ASP A 161 46.25 -6.91 16.36
N THR A 162 46.69 -7.04 15.10
CA THR A 162 48.09 -7.34 14.78
C THR A 162 49.03 -6.21 15.21
N GLN A 163 48.68 -4.96 14.92
CA GLN A 163 49.49 -3.80 15.36
C GLN A 163 49.60 -3.71 16.88
N ILE A 164 48.51 -3.99 17.61
CA ILE A 164 48.53 -4.03 19.08
C ILE A 164 49.48 -5.12 19.58
N LYS A 165 49.45 -6.32 18.98
CA LYS A 165 50.38 -7.40 19.35
C LYS A 165 51.84 -7.02 19.09
N GLU A 166 52.14 -6.46 17.93
CA GLU A 166 53.49 -5.99 17.59
C GLU A 166 53.99 -4.92 18.58
N LEU A 167 53.12 -4.00 18.99
CA LEU A 167 53.46 -2.99 19.99
C LEU A 167 53.70 -3.59 21.38
N ILE A 168 52.90 -4.58 21.79
CA ILE A 168 53.11 -5.29 23.06
C ILE A 168 54.47 -6.01 23.05
N GLU A 169 54.77 -6.76 21.99
CA GLU A 169 56.05 -7.46 21.85
C GLU A 169 57.25 -6.48 21.85
N ALA A 170 57.10 -5.31 21.21
CA ALA A 170 58.11 -4.27 21.23
C ALA A 170 58.32 -3.67 22.64
N VAL A 171 57.25 -3.45 23.40
CA VAL A 171 57.32 -2.96 24.78
C VAL A 171 57.99 -3.99 25.68
N GLU A 172 57.58 -5.26 25.62
CA GLU A 172 58.20 -6.35 26.39
C GLU A 172 59.71 -6.45 26.11
N THR A 173 60.11 -6.31 24.84
CA THR A 173 61.53 -6.32 24.45
C THR A 173 62.30 -5.12 25.04
N LEU A 174 61.71 -3.93 24.99
CA LEU A 174 62.32 -2.72 25.55
C LEU A 174 62.41 -2.77 27.08
N GLU A 175 61.40 -3.32 27.75
CA GLU A 175 61.42 -3.55 29.20
C GLU A 175 62.52 -4.52 29.60
N GLN A 176 62.69 -5.62 28.86
CA GLN A 176 63.77 -6.57 29.09
C GLN A 176 65.15 -5.89 28.91
N GLN A 177 65.32 -5.11 27.84
CA GLN A 177 66.57 -4.36 27.62
C GLN A 177 66.83 -3.32 28.71
N ALA A 178 65.80 -2.63 29.20
CA ALA A 178 65.91 -1.67 30.29
C ALA A 178 66.35 -2.36 31.59
N GLN A 179 65.79 -3.53 31.90
CA GLN A 179 66.14 -4.32 33.07
C GLN A 179 67.59 -4.85 32.99
N GLU A 180 68.01 -5.36 31.83
CA GLU A 180 69.40 -5.80 31.60
C GLU A 180 70.39 -4.63 31.75
N ASN A 181 70.04 -3.45 31.22
CA ASN A 181 70.84 -2.24 31.38
C ASN A 181 70.93 -1.78 32.84
N GLU A 182 69.83 -1.81 33.58
CA GLU A 182 69.80 -1.49 35.01
C GLU A 182 70.70 -2.43 35.81
N GLU A 183 70.69 -3.73 35.52
CA GLU A 183 71.60 -4.69 36.16
C GLU A 183 73.07 -4.38 35.88
N ILE A 184 73.41 -3.98 34.65
CA ILE A 184 74.76 -3.56 34.28
C ILE A 184 75.18 -2.31 35.06
N TYR A 185 74.32 -1.29 35.12
CA TYR A 185 74.60 -0.07 35.89
C TYR A 185 74.77 -0.36 37.37
N MET A 186 73.90 -1.18 37.96
CA MET A 186 73.98 -1.60 39.35
C MET A 186 75.26 -2.37 39.66
N ARG A 187 75.71 -3.25 38.74
CA ARG A 187 77.00 -3.94 38.88
C ARG A 187 78.16 -2.95 38.85
N ARG A 188 78.15 -2.00 37.91
CA ARG A 188 79.19 -0.99 37.79
C ARG A 188 79.25 -0.05 39.00
N LEU A 189 78.11 0.29 39.57
CA LEU A 189 78.02 1.11 40.78
C LEU A 189 78.70 0.39 41.97
N ARG A 190 78.42 -0.91 42.18
CA ARG A 190 79.07 -1.72 43.21
C ARG A 190 80.58 -1.82 43.02
N GLU A 191 81.05 -1.96 41.78
CA GLU A 191 82.49 -1.97 41.46
C GLU A 191 83.17 -0.64 41.83
N LEU A 192 82.53 0.49 41.53
CA LEU A 192 83.03 1.83 41.85
C LEU A 192 83.01 2.09 43.37
N GLU A 193 81.96 1.66 44.08
CA GLU A 193 81.89 1.73 45.55
C GLU A 193 83.02 0.94 46.21
N ALA A 194 83.30 -0.27 45.74
CA ALA A 194 84.43 -1.09 46.23
C ALA A 194 85.81 -0.48 45.92
N GLN A 195 85.96 0.20 44.77
CA GLN A 195 87.18 0.93 44.42
C GLN A 195 87.37 2.19 45.29
N LYS A 196 86.27 2.84 45.69
CA LYS A 196 86.30 4.00 46.58
C LYS A 196 86.76 3.66 48.00
N GLU A 197 86.47 2.45 48.48
CA GLU A 197 86.99 1.96 49.77
C GLU A 197 88.48 1.57 49.75
N THR A 198 89.10 1.47 48.57
CA THR A 198 90.51 1.04 48.40
C THR A 198 91.46 2.12 47.85
N GLY A 199 90.96 3.30 47.49
CA GLY A 199 91.73 4.35 46.80
C GLY A 199 92.00 5.62 47.62
N SER A 200 93.28 6.01 47.70
CA SER A 200 93.79 7.26 48.28
C SER A 200 93.35 8.52 47.49
N ALA A 201 93.32 9.65 48.22
CA ALA A 201 92.95 10.99 47.79
C ALA A 201 93.71 11.51 46.56
N ASP A 202 93.09 11.45 45.37
CA ASP A 202 93.38 12.37 44.24
C ASP A 202 92.17 12.57 43.29
N THR A 203 90.93 12.33 43.76
CA THR A 203 89.72 12.13 42.94
C THR A 203 88.91 13.39 42.57
N LYS A 204 89.27 14.57 43.10
CA LYS A 204 88.43 15.78 42.98
C LYS A 204 88.16 16.24 41.53
N THR A 205 89.07 15.97 40.60
CA THR A 205 88.93 16.42 39.20
C THR A 205 88.09 15.46 38.35
N ASP A 206 87.96 14.20 38.76
CA ASP A 206 87.23 13.16 38.02
C ASP A 206 85.76 13.07 38.47
N GLU A 207 85.50 13.27 39.78
CA GLU A 207 84.15 13.41 40.34
C GLU A 207 83.42 14.64 39.75
N GLN A 208 84.16 15.71 39.45
CA GLN A 208 83.60 16.95 38.89
C GLN A 208 83.14 16.76 37.43
N LYS A 209 83.89 15.98 36.64
CA LYS A 209 83.47 15.59 35.28
C LYS A 209 82.30 14.62 35.29
N GLN A 210 82.26 13.69 36.23
CA GLN A 210 81.12 12.78 36.40
C GLN A 210 79.84 13.54 36.79
N PHE A 211 79.94 14.57 37.64
CA PHE A 211 78.81 15.40 38.01
C PHE A 211 78.23 16.16 36.81
N GLU A 212 79.10 16.71 35.95
CA GLU A 212 78.68 17.44 34.74
C GLU A 212 78.00 16.51 33.72
N VAL A 213 78.48 15.27 33.57
CA VAL A 213 77.83 14.23 32.75
C VAL A 213 76.46 13.82 33.32
N LEU A 214 76.36 13.66 34.64
CA LEU A 214 75.09 13.34 35.31
C LEU A 214 74.08 14.48 35.20
N GLU A 215 74.53 15.73 35.31
CA GLU A 215 73.66 16.90 35.12
C GLU A 215 73.12 16.97 33.68
N GLN A 216 73.98 16.70 32.69
CA GLN A 216 73.56 16.62 31.29
C GLN A 216 72.53 15.49 31.08
N ARG A 217 72.75 14.33 31.70
CA ARG A 217 71.83 13.19 31.62
C ARG A 217 70.48 13.48 32.29
N CYS A 218 70.46 14.19 33.41
CA CYS A 218 69.22 14.64 34.05
C CYS A 218 68.43 15.58 33.14
N LYS A 219 69.08 16.51 32.44
CA LYS A 219 68.41 17.39 31.47
C LYS A 219 67.79 16.60 30.32
N GLU A 220 68.52 15.63 29.76
CA GLU A 220 67.99 14.75 28.70
C GLU A 220 66.75 13.96 29.18
N LEU A 221 66.78 13.46 30.41
CA LEU A 221 65.65 12.72 31.00
C LEU A 221 64.44 13.61 31.25
N GLU A 222 64.63 14.83 31.76
CA GLU A 222 63.54 15.81 31.94
C GLU A 222 62.89 16.22 30.60
N GLU A 223 63.68 16.38 29.54
CA GLU A 223 63.16 16.64 28.19
C GLU A 223 62.42 15.43 27.62
N GLY A 224 62.93 14.22 27.87
CA GLY A 224 62.27 12.96 27.54
C GLY A 224 60.92 12.81 28.25
N GLU A 225 60.87 13.09 29.55
CA GLU A 225 59.65 13.06 30.36
C GLU A 225 58.60 14.04 29.82
N LYS A 226 58.98 15.29 29.53
CA LYS A 226 58.08 16.27 28.90
C LYS A 226 57.50 15.76 27.59
N THR A 227 58.33 15.16 26.75
CA THR A 227 57.91 14.59 25.46
C THR A 227 56.94 13.43 25.64
N LEU A 228 57.22 12.52 26.58
CA LEU A 228 56.33 11.41 26.92
C LEU A 228 54.99 11.91 27.47
N ASN A 229 54.99 12.93 28.32
CA ASN A 229 53.77 13.47 28.92
C ASN A 229 52.88 14.14 27.86
N MET A 230 53.48 14.83 26.87
CA MET A 230 52.75 15.35 25.72
C MET A 230 52.14 14.24 24.86
N LYS A 231 52.89 13.14 24.61
CA LYS A 231 52.38 11.98 23.86
C LYS A 231 51.25 11.28 24.62
N LEU A 232 51.37 11.12 25.94
CA LEU A 232 50.35 10.54 26.78
C LEU A 232 49.05 11.35 26.72
N SER A 233 49.15 12.68 26.80
CA SER A 233 47.99 13.57 26.65
C SER A 233 47.33 13.45 25.28
N ALA A 234 48.11 13.31 24.20
CA ALA A 234 47.59 13.10 22.85
C ALA A 234 46.83 11.76 22.72
N VAL A 235 47.41 10.67 23.23
CA VAL A 235 46.76 9.34 23.22
C VAL A 235 45.49 9.34 24.06
N GLN A 236 45.49 10.02 25.21
CA GLN A 236 44.28 10.18 26.04
C GLN A 236 43.17 10.91 25.29
N ALA A 237 43.49 11.98 24.56
CA ALA A 237 42.52 12.72 23.75
C ALA A 237 41.96 11.86 22.60
N GLU A 238 42.80 11.07 21.93
CA GLU A 238 42.36 10.12 20.89
C GLU A 238 41.47 9.00 21.46
N LEU A 239 41.80 8.48 22.64
CA LEU A 239 41.00 7.46 23.31
C LEU A 239 39.60 8.01 23.67
N GLU A 240 39.52 9.23 24.20
CA GLU A 240 38.24 9.88 24.49
C GLU A 240 37.42 10.15 23.21
N ALA A 241 38.06 10.58 22.12
CA ALA A 241 37.40 10.80 20.85
C ALA A 241 36.84 9.47 20.28
N SER A 242 37.65 8.42 20.33
CA SER A 242 37.24 7.08 19.89
C SER A 242 36.06 6.56 20.73
N ARG A 243 36.11 6.74 22.06
CA ARG A 243 35.02 6.35 22.97
C ARG A 243 33.69 7.05 22.66
N ARG A 244 33.73 8.36 22.35
CA ARG A 244 32.53 9.12 21.94
C ARG A 244 31.94 8.60 20.64
N GLU A 245 32.79 8.23 19.68
CA GLU A 245 32.33 7.63 18.42
C GLU A 245 31.67 6.26 18.66
N THR A 246 32.25 5.43 19.53
CA THR A 246 31.66 4.14 19.90
C THR A 246 30.30 4.29 20.57
N GLU A 247 30.14 5.28 21.46
CA GLU A 247 28.86 5.59 22.11
C GLU A 247 27.80 6.02 21.09
N LYS A 248 28.19 6.84 20.11
CA LYS A 248 27.30 7.27 19.02
C LYS A 248 26.85 6.09 18.15
N LEU A 249 27.78 5.23 17.73
CA LEU A 249 27.47 4.02 16.96
C LEU A 249 26.57 3.04 17.75
N GLN A 250 26.79 2.93 19.06
CA GLN A 250 25.94 2.11 19.93
C GLN A 250 24.50 2.67 19.97
N GLN A 251 24.34 3.99 20.03
CA GLN A 251 23.03 4.63 19.98
C GLN A 251 22.33 4.35 18.63
N GLU A 252 23.01 4.59 17.50
CA GLU A 252 22.46 4.31 16.17
C GLU A 252 22.05 2.82 16.02
N LYS A 253 22.85 1.90 16.54
CA LYS A 253 22.53 0.47 16.57
C LYS A 253 21.23 0.19 17.34
N THR A 254 21.01 0.84 18.48
CA THR A 254 19.76 0.66 19.25
C THR A 254 18.54 1.22 18.51
N GLU A 255 18.68 2.34 17.83
CA GLU A 255 17.63 2.94 17.01
C GLU A 255 17.24 2.01 15.85
N ILE A 256 18.23 1.48 15.13
CA ILE A 256 18.02 0.50 14.04
C ILE A 256 17.34 -0.77 14.56
N ALA A 257 17.75 -1.29 15.72
CA ALA A 257 17.13 -2.47 16.32
C ALA A 257 15.64 -2.22 16.65
N SER A 258 15.29 -1.03 17.17
CA SER A 258 13.91 -0.66 17.46
C SER A 258 13.06 -0.53 16.18
N ALA A 259 13.64 0.01 15.11
CA ALA A 259 12.99 0.13 13.81
C ALA A 259 12.73 -1.26 13.19
N LEU A 260 13.71 -2.17 13.27
CA LEU A 260 13.56 -3.56 12.83
C LEU A 260 12.45 -4.28 13.59
N GLN A 261 12.37 -4.12 14.91
CA GLN A 261 11.30 -4.71 15.71
C GLN A 261 9.92 -4.20 15.28
N THR A 262 9.80 -2.90 15.00
CA THR A 262 8.56 -2.29 14.52
C THR A 262 8.17 -2.84 13.15
N LEU A 263 9.14 -2.97 12.24
CA LEU A 263 8.92 -3.52 10.91
C LEU A 263 8.52 -5.00 10.95
N GLN A 264 9.15 -5.81 11.81
CA GLN A 264 8.80 -7.21 12.03
C GLN A 264 7.36 -7.36 12.54
N LYS A 265 6.93 -6.50 13.47
CA LYS A 265 5.55 -6.49 13.96
C LYS A 265 4.56 -6.18 12.83
N SER A 266 4.84 -5.10 12.08
CA SER A 266 4.05 -4.74 10.88
C SER A 266 3.95 -5.90 9.89
N HIS A 267 5.07 -6.59 9.63
CA HIS A 267 5.09 -7.74 8.72
C HIS A 267 4.22 -8.89 9.25
N SER A 268 4.30 -9.20 10.55
CA SER A 268 3.47 -10.23 11.18
C SER A 268 1.98 -9.88 11.12
N ASP A 269 1.61 -8.63 11.40
CA ASP A 269 0.24 -8.13 11.32
C ASP A 269 -0.30 -8.26 9.88
N LEU A 270 0.51 -7.88 8.89
CA LEU A 270 0.16 -7.99 7.47
C LEU A 270 0.02 -9.47 7.04
N GLN A 271 0.91 -10.34 7.49
CA GLN A 271 0.87 -11.77 7.21
C GLN A 271 -0.36 -12.42 7.82
N SER A 272 -0.74 -12.01 9.04
CA SER A 272 -1.98 -12.45 9.70
C SER A 272 -3.21 -11.98 8.93
N ALA A 273 -3.25 -10.71 8.51
CA ALA A 273 -4.34 -10.17 7.70
C ALA A 273 -4.46 -10.88 6.34
N HIS A 274 -3.34 -11.15 5.67
CA HIS A 274 -3.30 -11.91 4.43
C HIS A 274 -3.81 -13.34 4.63
N THR A 275 -3.40 -14.01 5.70
CA THR A 275 -3.85 -15.37 6.04
C THR A 275 -5.34 -15.38 6.37
N ALA A 276 -5.84 -14.38 7.10
CA ALA A 276 -7.27 -14.24 7.39
C ALA A 276 -8.10 -14.01 6.12
N LEU A 277 -7.62 -13.20 5.17
CA LEU A 277 -8.27 -13.00 3.88
C LEU A 277 -8.25 -14.26 3.01
N ARG A 278 -7.14 -15.01 3.02
CA ARG A 278 -7.01 -16.27 2.26
C ARG A 278 -7.91 -17.38 2.83
N ASN A 279 -8.00 -17.47 4.15
CA ASN A 279 -8.76 -18.52 4.83
C ASN A 279 -10.21 -18.10 5.15
N ALA A 280 -10.60 -16.88 4.81
CA ALA A 280 -11.97 -16.44 4.93
C ALA A 280 -12.86 -17.38 4.11
N PRO A 281 -13.87 -18.02 4.73
CA PRO A 281 -14.81 -18.82 3.96
C PRO A 281 -15.44 -17.93 2.89
N PRO A 282 -15.58 -18.43 1.65
CA PRO A 282 -16.34 -17.70 0.65
C PRO A 282 -17.71 -17.37 1.27
N PRO A 283 -18.25 -16.16 1.05
CA PRO A 283 -19.55 -15.80 1.57
C PRO A 283 -20.53 -16.92 1.20
N PRO A 284 -21.45 -17.30 2.11
CA PRO A 284 -22.40 -18.36 1.80
C PRO A 284 -23.04 -18.01 0.47
N VAL A 285 -22.89 -18.89 -0.52
CA VAL A 285 -23.58 -18.77 -1.80
C VAL A 285 -24.80 -19.67 -1.67
N PRO A 286 -25.93 -19.20 -1.11
CA PRO A 286 -27.14 -20.01 -0.97
C PRO A 286 -27.84 -20.27 -2.31
N ALA A 287 -27.15 -20.17 -3.44
CA ALA A 287 -27.79 -20.03 -4.74
C ALA A 287 -27.34 -21.06 -5.78
N VAL A 288 -26.15 -21.67 -5.69
CA VAL A 288 -25.66 -22.52 -6.79
C VAL A 288 -26.52 -23.78 -6.94
N ASP A 289 -26.88 -24.43 -5.83
CA ASP A 289 -27.73 -25.63 -5.87
C ASP A 289 -29.16 -25.31 -6.26
N GLU A 290 -29.71 -24.20 -5.77
CA GLU A 290 -31.07 -23.74 -6.10
C GLU A 290 -31.16 -23.29 -7.58
N PHE A 291 -30.12 -22.64 -8.11
CA PHE A 291 -30.03 -22.30 -9.53
C PHE A 291 -29.85 -23.54 -10.40
N LYS A 292 -29.15 -24.57 -9.93
CA LYS A 292 -28.96 -25.81 -10.68
C LYS A 292 -30.27 -26.60 -10.80
N VAL A 293 -31.01 -26.72 -9.70
CA VAL A 293 -32.36 -27.33 -9.70
C VAL A 293 -33.29 -26.56 -10.65
N LYS A 294 -33.30 -25.23 -10.57
CA LYS A 294 -34.14 -24.39 -11.42
C LYS A 294 -33.72 -24.41 -12.90
N TYR A 295 -32.43 -24.56 -13.17
CA TYR A 295 -31.90 -24.74 -14.53
C TYR A 295 -32.34 -26.08 -15.12
N ASP A 296 -32.28 -27.15 -14.34
CA ASP A 296 -32.71 -28.48 -14.77
C ASP A 296 -34.23 -28.53 -15.00
N GLU A 297 -35.03 -27.90 -14.14
CA GLU A 297 -36.49 -27.75 -14.35
C GLU A 297 -36.82 -26.98 -15.62
N LEU A 298 -36.14 -25.86 -15.88
CA LEU A 298 -36.38 -25.02 -17.05
C LEU A 298 -35.95 -25.73 -18.35
N ARG A 299 -34.90 -26.54 -18.27
CA ARG A 299 -34.44 -27.38 -19.37
C ARG A 299 -35.49 -28.43 -19.76
N VAL A 300 -36.11 -29.10 -18.79
CA VAL A 300 -37.19 -30.07 -19.05
C VAL A 300 -38.39 -29.41 -19.73
N GLN A 301 -38.82 -28.25 -19.23
CA GLN A 301 -39.93 -27.48 -19.81
C GLN A 301 -39.64 -27.04 -21.26
N TYR A 302 -38.39 -26.64 -21.54
CA TYR A 302 -37.99 -26.28 -22.91
C TYR A 302 -38.11 -27.46 -23.87
N THR A 303 -37.65 -28.66 -23.47
CA THR A 303 -37.80 -29.87 -24.30
C THR A 303 -39.26 -30.23 -24.57
N GLU A 304 -40.13 -30.17 -23.56
CA GLU A 304 -41.56 -30.43 -23.75
C GLU A 304 -42.23 -29.43 -24.69
N LEU A 305 -41.84 -28.17 -24.61
CA LEU A 305 -42.36 -27.11 -25.46
C LEU A 305 -41.86 -27.27 -26.90
N ALA A 306 -40.58 -27.61 -27.09
CA ALA A 306 -40.00 -27.90 -28.40
C ALA A 306 -40.72 -29.08 -29.08
N GLU A 307 -41.04 -30.14 -28.34
CA GLU A 307 -41.82 -31.26 -28.88
C GLU A 307 -43.27 -30.87 -29.22
N LYS A 308 -43.90 -30.00 -28.42
CA LYS A 308 -45.24 -29.47 -28.73
C LYS A 308 -45.21 -28.60 -30.00
N CYS A 309 -44.20 -27.76 -30.17
CA CYS A 309 -44.00 -26.97 -31.39
C CYS A 309 -43.79 -27.89 -32.60
N ALA A 310 -42.93 -28.90 -32.49
CA ALA A 310 -42.72 -29.87 -33.57
C ALA A 310 -44.01 -30.62 -33.96
N ARG A 311 -44.86 -30.98 -32.98
CA ARG A 311 -46.18 -31.56 -33.23
C ARG A 311 -47.13 -30.60 -33.95
N LEU A 312 -47.14 -29.32 -33.58
CA LEU A 312 -47.98 -28.30 -34.21
C LEU A 312 -47.52 -27.98 -35.64
N GLU A 313 -46.21 -27.95 -35.89
CA GLU A 313 -45.64 -27.79 -37.23
C GLU A 313 -45.99 -28.97 -38.14
N ALA A 314 -45.97 -30.20 -37.61
CA ALA A 314 -46.41 -31.38 -38.35
C ALA A 314 -47.91 -31.32 -38.73
N VAL A 315 -48.76 -30.77 -37.86
CA VAL A 315 -50.20 -30.58 -38.14
C VAL A 315 -50.44 -29.44 -39.13
N SER A 316 -49.67 -28.35 -39.04
CA SER A 316 -49.76 -27.21 -39.99
C SER A 316 -49.30 -27.59 -41.40
N SER A 317 -48.31 -28.47 -41.51
CA SER A 317 -47.83 -28.99 -42.80
C SER A 317 -48.86 -29.92 -43.47
N ALA A 318 -49.64 -30.67 -42.68
CA ALA A 318 -50.70 -31.55 -43.20
C ALA A 318 -51.97 -30.81 -43.68
N ALA A 319 -52.21 -29.57 -43.23
CA ALA A 319 -53.41 -28.79 -43.57
C ALA A 319 -53.29 -27.94 -44.86
N SER A 320 -52.15 -27.98 -45.55
CA SER A 320 -51.89 -27.20 -46.76
C SER A 320 -52.17 -28.02 -48.03
N ALA A 321 -53.41 -28.47 -48.22
CA ALA A 321 -53.90 -28.95 -49.51
C ALA A 321 -54.85 -27.90 -50.10
N PRO A 322 -54.66 -27.43 -51.35
CA PRO A 322 -55.55 -26.44 -51.95
C PRO A 322 -56.93 -27.07 -52.21
N LEU A 323 -57.97 -26.49 -51.61
CA LEU A 323 -59.37 -26.84 -51.90
C LEU A 323 -59.74 -26.26 -53.28
N VAL A 324 -59.67 -27.09 -54.32
CA VAL A 324 -60.13 -26.76 -55.67
C VAL A 324 -61.27 -27.69 -56.04
N GLN A 325 -62.45 -27.13 -56.33
CA GLN A 325 -63.54 -27.85 -57.00
C GLN A 325 -64.03 -27.02 -58.18
N ASN A 326 -63.91 -27.57 -59.40
CA ASN A 326 -64.40 -26.99 -60.65
C ASN A 326 -63.82 -25.62 -61.04
N GLY A 327 -62.53 -25.36 -60.78
CA GLY A 327 -61.78 -24.31 -61.46
C GLY A 327 -62.06 -22.87 -61.05
N GLU A 328 -62.87 -22.60 -60.03
CA GLU A 328 -63.02 -21.26 -59.42
C GLU A 328 -62.59 -21.25 -57.95
N LEU A 329 -61.79 -20.24 -57.59
CA LEU A 329 -61.34 -19.95 -56.23
C LEU A 329 -62.53 -19.44 -55.40
N ILE A 330 -62.99 -20.22 -54.42
CA ILE A 330 -63.99 -19.77 -53.44
C ILE A 330 -63.26 -18.87 -52.43
N ALA A 331 -63.40 -17.56 -52.63
CA ALA A 331 -63.19 -16.43 -51.71
C ALA A 331 -62.08 -16.56 -50.64
N THR A 332 -61.07 -15.69 -50.71
CA THR A 332 -60.21 -15.39 -49.57
C THR A 332 -60.99 -14.59 -48.51
N PRO A 333 -60.91 -14.94 -47.21
CA PRO A 333 -61.44 -14.08 -46.16
C PRO A 333 -60.69 -12.75 -46.17
N ALA A 334 -61.41 -11.64 -46.08
CA ALA A 334 -60.83 -10.30 -46.06
C ALA A 334 -59.82 -10.17 -44.91
N VAL A 335 -58.54 -10.04 -45.26
CA VAL A 335 -57.51 -9.61 -44.33
C VAL A 335 -57.84 -8.17 -43.95
N LYS A 336 -58.18 -7.93 -42.68
CA LYS A 336 -58.27 -6.57 -42.14
C LYS A 336 -56.87 -5.97 -42.16
N SER A 337 -56.58 -5.22 -43.21
CA SER A 337 -55.39 -4.39 -43.32
C SER A 337 -55.51 -3.25 -42.31
N ASP A 338 -54.60 -3.21 -41.33
CA ASP A 338 -54.45 -2.08 -40.43
C ASP A 338 -53.83 -0.90 -41.19
N PRO A 339 -54.54 0.23 -41.37
CA PRO A 339 -54.01 1.39 -42.09
C PRO A 339 -52.75 2.00 -41.46
N ALA A 340 -52.42 1.62 -40.22
CA ALA A 340 -51.29 2.11 -39.44
C ALA A 340 -50.05 1.19 -39.46
N ALA A 341 -50.15 -0.01 -40.05
CA ALA A 341 -49.03 -0.94 -40.10
C ALA A 341 -47.87 -0.38 -40.95
N GLY A 342 -46.72 -0.12 -40.30
CA GLY A 342 -45.47 0.25 -40.96
C GLY A 342 -45.10 1.73 -40.96
N ARG A 343 -45.79 2.59 -40.19
CA ARG A 343 -45.42 4.02 -40.04
C ARG A 343 -44.70 4.29 -38.71
N ALA A 344 -43.50 4.85 -38.75
CA ALA A 344 -42.66 5.16 -37.58
C ALA A 344 -43.09 6.44 -36.82
N LYS A 345 -44.40 6.65 -36.64
CA LYS A 345 -44.96 7.82 -35.95
C LYS A 345 -45.60 7.37 -34.63
N TRP A 346 -45.50 8.16 -33.57
CA TRP A 346 -46.04 7.83 -32.24
C TRP A 346 -47.11 8.85 -31.82
N CYS A 347 -48.25 8.37 -31.32
CA CYS A 347 -49.39 9.19 -30.91
C CYS A 347 -49.41 9.41 -29.40
N GLY A 348 -49.35 10.67 -28.96
CA GLY A 348 -49.37 11.05 -27.55
C GLY A 348 -50.75 11.03 -26.88
N LEU A 349 -51.85 10.84 -27.63
CA LEU A 349 -53.21 10.76 -27.08
C LEU A 349 -53.61 9.34 -26.64
N CYS A 350 -53.17 8.32 -27.39
CA CYS A 350 -53.48 6.92 -27.08
C CYS A 350 -52.24 6.05 -26.79
N GLU A 351 -51.05 6.66 -26.82
CA GLU A 351 -49.74 6.03 -26.59
C GLU A 351 -49.41 4.86 -27.54
N ARG A 352 -49.96 4.87 -28.77
CA ARG A 352 -49.73 3.84 -29.80
C ARG A 352 -48.92 4.36 -30.97
N GLU A 353 -48.17 3.46 -31.60
CA GLU A 353 -47.42 3.72 -32.82
C GLU A 353 -48.32 3.62 -34.07
N GLY A 354 -47.89 4.23 -35.19
CA GLY A 354 -48.54 4.15 -36.50
C GLY A 354 -49.35 5.36 -36.96
N HIS A 355 -49.55 6.37 -36.10
CA HIS A 355 -50.27 7.63 -36.41
C HIS A 355 -49.82 8.80 -35.50
N GLU A 356 -50.16 10.05 -35.85
CA GLU A 356 -49.91 11.25 -35.02
C GLU A 356 -51.15 11.63 -34.20
N SER A 357 -50.96 12.38 -33.12
CA SER A 357 -52.06 12.82 -32.23
C SER A 357 -53.19 13.57 -32.95
N VAL A 358 -52.89 14.26 -34.06
CA VAL A 358 -53.88 15.01 -34.86
C VAL A 358 -54.79 14.13 -35.72
N GLU A 359 -54.41 12.86 -35.95
CA GLU A 359 -55.15 11.89 -36.77
C GLU A 359 -55.54 10.66 -35.92
N CYS A 360 -55.73 10.83 -34.62
CA CYS A 360 -55.99 9.73 -33.70
C CYS A 360 -57.36 9.08 -33.99
N PRO A 361 -57.41 7.85 -34.55
CA PRO A 361 -58.69 7.18 -34.81
C PRO A 361 -59.38 6.75 -33.51
N TYR A 362 -58.72 6.93 -32.37
CA TYR A 362 -59.19 6.59 -31.03
C TYR A 362 -59.55 7.82 -30.19
N GLU A 363 -59.59 9.02 -30.77
CA GLU A 363 -59.87 10.27 -30.03
C GLU A 363 -61.27 10.27 -29.38
N ASN A 364 -62.23 9.52 -29.94
CA ASN A 364 -63.62 9.48 -29.48
C ASN A 364 -64.02 8.23 -28.68
N VAL A 365 -63.08 7.38 -28.25
CA VAL A 365 -63.39 6.14 -27.51
C VAL A 365 -63.20 6.26 -25.99
N MET A 366 -62.88 7.46 -25.50
CA MET A 366 -62.73 7.78 -24.08
C MET A 366 -63.82 8.74 -23.62
N PHE A 367 -65.09 8.34 -23.77
CA PHE A 367 -66.21 8.80 -22.95
C PHE A 367 -67.24 7.68 -22.77
#